data_AF-W7PSW9-F1
#
_entry.id   AF-W7PSW9-F1
#
_cell.length_a   1.000
_cell.length_b   1.000
_cell.length_c   1.000
_cell.angle_alpha   90.00
_cell.angle_beta   90.00
_cell.angle_gamma   90.00
#
_symmetry.space_group_name_H-M   'P 1'
#
loop_
_entity.id
_entity.type
_entity.pdbx_description
1 polymer ?
#
loop_
_entity_poly.entity_id
_entity_poly.type
_entity_poly.pdbx_seq_one_letter_code
_entity_poly.pdbx_strand_id
1 'polypeptide(L)'
;MAYTRYVLDTGNRGDLLDLHVALAPCLVGYGEIANWLNAQAFTVRGGANPYDAWIGMYEGDEFQGAMRAELEWLDARLADVTPARFQELTEVFRDATRLEIDFWQMGLDRAD
;
A
#
# COMPACT_ATOMS: atom_id res chain seq x y z
N MET A 1 13.28 -0.30 8.58
CA MET A 1 12.77 -1.17 9.66
C MET A 1 11.64 -0.53 10.49
N ALA A 2 11.20 0.71 10.21
CA ALA A 2 10.14 1.37 10.97
C ALA A 2 8.72 0.92 10.56
N TYR A 3 8.49 0.63 9.27
CA TYR A 3 7.15 0.30 8.76
C TYR A 3 6.53 -0.98 9.32
N THR A 4 7.25 -2.10 9.27
CA THR A 4 6.76 -3.39 9.80
C THR A 4 6.47 -3.34 11.30
N ARG A 5 7.26 -2.57 12.05
CA ARG A 5 7.01 -2.34 13.48
C ARG A 5 5.81 -1.43 13.72
N TYR A 6 5.65 -0.38 12.94
CA TYR A 6 4.49 0.51 13.02
C TYR A 6 3.18 -0.25 12.79
N VAL A 7 3.11 -1.08 11.74
CA VAL A 7 1.92 -1.91 11.45
C VAL A 7 1.57 -2.83 12.63
N LEU A 8 2.56 -3.54 13.18
CA LEU A 8 2.36 -4.45 14.31
C LEU A 8 1.98 -3.71 15.59
N ASP A 9 2.59 -2.56 15.87
CA ASP A 9 2.29 -1.74 17.05
C ASP A 9 0.89 -1.11 16.94
N THR A 10 0.47 -0.68 15.76
CA THR A 10 -0.86 -0.13 15.49
C THR A 10 -1.95 -1.19 15.68
N GLY A 11 -1.77 -2.39 15.11
CA GLY A 11 -2.72 -3.49 15.30
C GLY A 11 -2.80 -3.99 16.75
N ASN A 12 -1.69 -3.93 17.50
CA ASN A 12 -1.69 -4.32 18.92
C ASN A 12 -2.32 -3.27 19.85
N ARG A 13 -2.30 -1.99 19.46
CA ARG A 13 -2.84 -0.88 20.27
C ARG A 13 -4.29 -0.54 19.94
N GLY A 14 -4.70 -0.81 18.70
CA GLY A 14 -6.03 -0.57 18.19
C GLY A 14 -6.87 -1.85 18.04
N ASP A 15 -7.73 -1.84 17.03
CA ASP A 15 -8.56 -2.94 16.60
C ASP A 15 -8.12 -3.48 15.21
N LEU A 16 -8.90 -4.43 14.69
CA LEU A 16 -8.62 -5.02 13.38
C LEU A 16 -8.68 -3.98 12.25
N LEU A 17 -9.55 -2.97 12.33
CA LEU A 17 -9.64 -1.92 11.32
C LEU A 17 -8.39 -1.03 11.34
N ASP A 18 -7.82 -0.70 12.51
CA ASP A 18 -6.54 0.03 12.57
C ASP A 18 -5.41 -0.74 11.87
N LEU A 19 -5.34 -2.06 12.06
CA LEU A 19 -4.34 -2.91 11.41
C LEU A 19 -4.46 -2.88 9.89
N HIS A 20 -5.68 -3.08 9.36
CA HIS A 20 -5.95 -3.06 7.93
C HIS A 20 -5.66 -1.67 7.32
N VAL A 21 -6.08 -0.60 7.99
CA VAL A 21 -5.79 0.77 7.56
C VAL A 21 -4.27 1.06 7.57
N ALA A 22 -3.52 0.55 8.54
CA ALA A 22 -2.07 0.68 8.57
C ALA A 22 -1.36 -0.13 7.47
N LEU A 23 -1.95 -1.25 7.02
CA LEU A 23 -1.43 -2.09 5.93
C LEU A 23 -1.79 -1.60 4.54
N ALA A 24 -2.90 -0.87 4.41
CA ALA A 24 -3.47 -0.44 3.13
C ALA A 24 -2.46 0.26 2.21
N PRO A 25 -1.59 1.19 2.67
CA PRO A 25 -0.59 1.82 1.79
C PRO A 25 0.37 0.84 1.12
N CYS A 26 0.66 -0.30 1.75
CA CYS A 26 1.50 -1.34 1.14
C CYS A 26 0.69 -2.14 0.11
N LEU A 27 -0.39 -2.81 0.53
CA LEU A 27 -1.12 -3.72 -0.37
C LEU A 27 -1.79 -2.95 -1.52
N VAL A 28 -2.51 -1.88 -1.21
CA VAL A 28 -3.19 -1.06 -2.23
C VAL A 28 -2.18 -0.24 -3.01
N GLY A 29 -1.21 0.38 -2.35
CA GLY A 29 -0.24 1.24 -3.02
C GLY A 29 0.59 0.51 -4.08
N TYR A 30 1.05 -0.71 -3.81
CA TYR A 30 1.83 -1.47 -4.79
C TYR A 30 0.99 -1.92 -6.00
N GLY A 31 -0.27 -2.31 -5.76
CA GLY A 31 -1.19 -2.66 -6.85
C GLY A 31 -1.51 -1.44 -7.72
N GLU A 32 -1.73 -0.27 -7.11
CA GLU A 32 -1.93 1.00 -7.80
C GLU A 32 -0.69 1.46 -8.57
N ILE A 33 0.52 1.29 -8.03
CA ILE A 33 1.77 1.61 -8.73
C ILE A 33 1.90 0.78 -10.00
N ALA A 34 1.60 -0.52 -9.95
CA ALA A 34 1.64 -1.38 -11.13
C ALA A 34 0.63 -0.95 -12.19
N ASN A 35 -0.61 -0.65 -11.78
CA ASN A 35 -1.65 -0.14 -12.67
C ASN A 35 -1.23 1.19 -13.30
N TRP A 36 -0.70 2.12 -12.49
CA TRP A 36 -0.22 3.40 -12.96
C TRP A 36 0.92 3.26 -13.96
N LEU A 37 1.93 2.43 -13.68
CA LEU A 37 3.06 2.15 -14.57
C LEU A 37 2.57 1.61 -15.92
N ASN A 38 1.64 0.66 -15.92
CA ASN A 38 1.10 0.09 -17.16
C ASN A 38 0.30 1.08 -18.00
N ALA A 39 -0.26 2.12 -17.39
CA ALA A 39 -0.92 3.19 -18.11
C ALA A 39 0.06 4.20 -18.76
N GLN A 40 1.35 4.15 -18.41
CA GLN A 40 2.34 5.09 -18.94
C GLN A 40 2.97 4.61 -20.23
N ALA A 41 3.02 5.50 -21.23
CA ALA A 41 3.67 5.22 -22.52
C ALA A 41 5.18 4.97 -22.42
N PHE A 42 5.84 5.41 -21.34
CA PHE A 42 7.27 5.22 -21.13
C PHE A 42 7.62 3.87 -20.50
N THR A 43 6.63 3.10 -20.03
CA THR A 43 6.89 1.83 -19.35
C THR A 43 7.29 0.78 -20.37
N VAL A 44 8.57 0.43 -20.39
CA VAL A 44 9.12 -0.63 -21.23
C VAL A 44 8.75 -1.98 -20.64
N ARG A 45 8.21 -2.88 -21.46
CA ARG A 45 7.91 -4.27 -21.08
C ARG A 45 8.89 -5.27 -21.69
N GLY A 46 9.00 -6.43 -21.05
CA GLY A 46 9.88 -7.53 -21.45
C GLY A 46 11.34 -7.33 -21.02
N GLY A 47 12.23 -8.21 -21.51
CA GLY A 47 13.59 -8.39 -20.97
C GLY A 47 14.54 -7.19 -21.11
N ALA A 48 14.16 -6.13 -21.83
CA ALA A 48 14.92 -4.88 -21.86
C ALA A 48 14.73 -4.03 -20.60
N ASN A 49 13.67 -4.28 -19.81
CA ASN A 49 13.42 -3.64 -18.54
C ASN A 49 13.80 -4.58 -17.39
N PRO A 50 14.85 -4.27 -16.59
CA PRO A 50 15.27 -5.12 -15.48
C PRO A 50 14.21 -5.22 -14.36
N TYR A 51 13.21 -4.33 -14.35
CA TYR A 51 12.12 -4.30 -13.38
C TYR A 51 10.82 -4.94 -13.88
N ASP A 52 10.79 -5.48 -15.11
CA ASP A 52 9.58 -6.06 -15.71
C ASP A 52 8.95 -7.16 -14.84
N ALA A 53 9.78 -8.01 -14.22
CA ALA A 53 9.30 -9.06 -13.32
C ALA A 53 8.65 -8.51 -12.04
N TRP A 54 9.15 -7.37 -11.53
CA TRP A 54 8.56 -6.70 -10.37
C TRP A 54 7.18 -6.14 -10.73
N ILE A 55 7.06 -5.46 -11.87
CA ILE A 55 5.76 -4.94 -12.35
C ILE A 55 4.79 -6.11 -12.61
N GLY A 56 5.28 -7.18 -13.23
CA GLY A 56 4.54 -8.41 -13.50
C GLY A 56 3.94 -9.08 -12.26
N MET A 57 4.64 -9.03 -11.13
CA MET A 57 4.14 -9.58 -9.88
C MET A 57 2.93 -8.79 -9.35
N TYR A 58 3.00 -7.46 -9.37
CA TYR A 58 1.96 -6.60 -8.78
C TYR A 58 0.79 -6.32 -9.73
N GLU A 59 0.98 -6.45 -11.04
CA GLU A 59 -0.12 -6.41 -12.04
C GLU A 59 -0.89 -7.73 -12.13
N GLY A 60 -0.31 -8.83 -11.63
CA GLY A 60 -0.89 -10.16 -11.73
C GLY A 60 -2.26 -10.26 -11.06
N ASP A 61 -3.13 -11.10 -11.63
CA ASP A 61 -4.52 -11.26 -11.19
C ASP A 61 -4.66 -11.60 -9.69
N GLU A 62 -3.73 -12.36 -9.14
CA GLU A 62 -3.71 -12.72 -7.72
C GLU A 62 -3.51 -11.49 -6.84
N PHE A 63 -2.48 -10.68 -7.12
CA PHE A 63 -2.19 -9.49 -6.33
C PHE A 63 -3.28 -8.43 -6.50
N GLN A 64 -3.74 -8.18 -7.72
CA GLN A 64 -4.83 -7.27 -8.00
C GLN A 64 -6.15 -7.74 -7.38
N GLY A 65 -6.37 -9.06 -7.31
CA GLY A 65 -7.49 -9.67 -6.60
C GLY A 65 -7.43 -9.40 -5.09
N ALA A 66 -6.26 -9.58 -4.47
CA ALA A 66 -6.05 -9.28 -3.06
C ALA A 66 -6.25 -7.78 -2.76
N MET A 67 -5.73 -6.89 -3.62
CA MET A 67 -5.95 -5.45 -3.49
C MET A 67 -7.45 -5.08 -3.53
N ARG A 68 -8.20 -5.60 -4.50
CA ARG A 68 -9.65 -5.34 -4.59
C ARG A 68 -10.40 -5.87 -3.37
N ALA A 69 -10.07 -7.06 -2.89
CA ALA A 69 -10.69 -7.63 -1.70
C ALA A 69 -10.42 -6.78 -0.45
N GLU A 70 -9.21 -6.22 -0.31
CA GLU A 70 -8.88 -5.31 0.78
C GLU A 70 -9.68 -4.00 0.70
N LEU A 71 -9.79 -3.41 -0.49
CA LEU A 71 -10.60 -2.21 -0.72
C LEU A 71 -12.08 -2.45 -0.35
N GLU A 72 -12.67 -3.53 -0.85
CA GLU A 72 -14.05 -3.91 -0.52
C GLU A 72 -14.26 -4.12 0.99
N TRP A 73 -13.29 -4.74 1.66
CA TRP A 73 -13.34 -4.96 3.11
C TRP A 73 -13.27 -3.65 3.89
N LEU A 74 -12.38 -2.74 3.50
CA LEU A 74 -12.21 -1.42 4.10
C LEU A 74 -13.47 -0.57 3.89
N ASP A 75 -13.97 -0.47 2.67
CA ASP A 75 -15.17 0.31 2.34
C ASP A 75 -16.37 -0.14 3.16
N ALA A 76 -16.59 -1.46 3.27
CA ALA A 76 -17.70 -2.02 4.04
C ALA A 76 -17.62 -1.67 5.53
N ARG A 77 -16.42 -1.55 6.11
CA ARG A 77 -16.24 -1.25 7.53
C ARG A 77 -16.16 0.23 7.84
N LEU A 78 -15.64 1.02 6.90
CA LEU A 78 -15.59 2.47 7.01
C LEU A 78 -16.98 3.11 6.80
N ALA A 79 -17.93 2.41 6.18
CA ALA A 79 -19.29 2.91 5.97
C ALA A 79 -20.02 3.31 7.26
N ASP A 80 -19.76 2.60 8.37
CA ASP A 80 -20.47 2.76 9.64
C ASP A 80 -19.64 3.46 10.74
N VAL A 81 -18.39 3.88 10.45
CA VAL A 81 -17.57 4.54 11.47
C VAL A 81 -18.03 5.96 11.74
N THR A 82 -17.90 6.41 12.98
CA THR A 82 -18.19 7.81 13.33
C THR A 82 -17.18 8.75 12.67
N PRO A 83 -17.54 10.02 12.42
CA PRO A 83 -16.60 10.99 11.85
C PRO A 83 -15.30 11.15 12.67
N ALA A 84 -15.40 11.08 14.00
CA ALA A 84 -14.23 11.15 14.88
C ALA A 84 -13.30 9.93 14.67
N ARG A 85 -13.87 8.73 14.61
CA ARG A 85 -13.09 7.51 14.37
C ARG A 85 -12.46 7.49 12.98
N PHE A 86 -13.19 7.96 11.96
CA PHE A 86 -12.66 8.10 10.61
C PHE A 86 -11.43 9.03 10.56
N GLN A 87 -11.45 10.12 11.33
CA GLN A 87 -10.33 11.03 11.43
C GLN A 87 -9.09 10.35 12.05
N GLU A 88 -9.27 9.57 13.13
CA GLU A 88 -8.17 8.78 13.73
C GLU A 88 -7.56 7.80 12.72
N LEU A 89 -8.41 7.05 12.00
CA LEU A 89 -7.95 6.10 10.97
C LEU A 89 -7.23 6.81 9.81
N THR A 90 -7.65 8.03 9.46
CA THR A 90 -6.96 8.85 8.45
C THR A 90 -5.55 9.23 8.90
N GLU A 91 -5.34 9.50 10.19
CA GLU A 91 -4.00 9.76 10.73
C GLU A 91 -3.13 8.50 10.66
N VAL A 92 -3.68 7.34 11.02
CA VAL A 92 -2.99 6.05 10.89
C VAL A 92 -2.54 5.79 9.44
N PHE A 93 -3.46 5.95 8.48
CA PHE A 93 -3.17 5.77 7.05
C PHE A 93 -2.10 6.75 6.56
N ARG A 94 -2.18 8.01 6.97
CA ARG A 94 -1.22 9.06 6.61
C ARG A 94 0.18 8.71 7.07
N ASP A 95 0.34 8.29 8.32
CA ASP A 95 1.64 7.99 8.88
C ASP A 95 2.22 6.69 8.29
N ALA A 96 1.39 5.68 8.04
CA ALA A 96 1.80 4.50 7.27
C ALA A 96 2.28 4.87 5.86
N THR A 97 1.53 5.72 5.15
CA THR A 97 1.91 6.18 3.80
C THR A 97 3.25 6.93 3.79
N ARG A 98 3.51 7.76 4.80
CA ARG A 98 4.81 8.45 4.95
C ARG A 98 5.97 7.47 5.11
N LEU A 99 5.79 6.43 5.91
CA LEU A 99 6.81 5.40 6.11
C LEU A 99 7.07 4.57 4.84
N GLU A 100 6.05 4.35 4.00
CA GLU A 100 6.23 3.76 2.65
C GLU A 100 7.00 4.70 1.71
N ILE A 101 6.70 6.00 1.72
CA ILE A 101 7.47 6.99 0.95
C ILE A 101 8.95 6.99 1.38
N ASP A 102 9.21 6.97 2.69
CA ASP A 102 10.58 6.91 3.23
C ASP A 102 11.29 5.59 2.84
N PHE A 103 10.55 4.49 2.70
CA PHE A 103 11.10 3.22 2.22
C PHE A 103 11.62 3.34 0.78
N TRP A 104 10.84 3.96 -0.11
CA TRP A 104 11.26 4.24 -1.48
C TRP A 104 12.45 5.20 -1.52
N GLN A 105 12.42 6.27 -0.73
CA GLN A 105 13.52 7.25 -0.66
C GLN A 105 14.82 6.60 -0.19
N MET A 106 14.77 5.74 0.84
CA MET A 106 15.92 4.95 1.28
C MET A 106 16.52 4.08 0.17
N GLY A 107 15.70 3.57 -0.75
CA GLY A 107 16.15 2.80 -1.90
C GLY A 107 16.89 3.68 -2.91
N LEU A 108 16.36 4.88 -3.17
CA LEU A 108 16.98 5.87 -4.07
C LEU A 108 18.31 6.40 -3.52
N ASP A 109 18.35 6.82 -2.26
CA ASP A 109 19.55 7.38 -1.62
C ASP A 109 20.72 6.38 -1.54
N ARG A 110 20.43 5.08 -1.64
CA ARG A 110 21.45 4.00 -1.66
C ARG A 110 21.90 3.61 -3.06
N ALA A 111 21.18 4.06 -4.09
CA ALA A 111 21.54 3.86 -5.48
C ALA A 111 22.52 4.92 -5.98
N ASP A 112 22.57 6.08 -5.29
CA ASP A 112 23.57 7.14 -5.45
C ASP A 112 24.89 6.83 -4.72
#